data_AF-A0A3R9R210-F1
#
_entry.id   AF-A0A3R9R210-F1
#
_cell.length_a   1.000
_cell.length_b   1.000
_cell.length_c   1.000
_cell.angle_alpha   90.00
_cell.angle_beta   90.00
_cell.angle_gamma   90.00
#
_symmetry.space_group_name_H-M   'P 1'
#
loop_
_entity.id
_entity.type
_entity.pdbx_description
1 polymer ?
#
loop_
_entity_poly.entity_id
_entity_poly.type
_entity_poly.pdbx_seq_one_letter_code
_entity_poly.pdbx_strand_id
1 'polypeptide(L)' 'MDKLEEEDPEVEKLGLRDRYGARERYLHEMTFYDGIIDPDMLRREMEKVKKFIEDVQRIISSRSRG' A
#
# COMPACT_ATOMS: atom_id res chain seq x y z
N MET A 1 -9.22 -2.08 -7.04
CA MET A 1 -7.85 -2.59 -7.18
C MET A 1 -7.85 -3.88 -7.96
N ASP A 2 -8.75 -4.82 -7.66
CA ASP A 2 -8.86 -6.12 -8.32
C ASP A 2 -8.83 -6.03 -9.86
N LYS A 3 -9.73 -5.23 -10.44
CA LYS A 3 -9.75 -4.99 -11.89
C LYS A 3 -8.45 -4.39 -12.45
N LEU A 4 -7.76 -3.54 -11.69
CA LEU A 4 -6.52 -2.90 -12.14
C LEU A 4 -5.35 -3.89 -12.15
N GLU A 5 -5.31 -4.79 -11.17
CA GLU A 5 -4.33 -5.88 -11.11
C GLU A 5 -4.61 -6.95 -12.18
N GLU A 6 -5.89 -7.23 -12.49
CA GLU A 6 -6.26 -8.12 -13.59
C GLU A 6 -5.85 -7.57 -14.98
N GLU A 7 -5.92 -6.26 -15.16
CA GLU A 7 -5.67 -5.60 -16.45
C GLU A 7 -4.21 -5.18 -16.66
N ASP A 8 -3.41 -5.02 -15.60
CA ASP A 8 -2.01 -4.58 -15.67
C ASP A 8 -1.07 -5.52 -14.88
N PRO A 9 -0.28 -6.37 -15.58
CA PRO A 9 0.69 -7.27 -14.97
C PRO A 9 1.80 -6.57 -14.16
N GLU A 10 2.13 -5.31 -14.45
CA GLU A 10 3.09 -4.55 -13.62
C GLU A 10 2.47 -4.15 -12.27
N VAL A 11 1.18 -3.82 -12.28
CA VAL A 11 0.41 -3.52 -11.05
C VAL A 11 0.19 -4.80 -10.24
N GLU A 12 -0.17 -5.91 -10.88
CA GLU A 12 -0.33 -7.23 -10.24
C GLU A 12 0.95 -7.64 -9.49
N LYS A 13 2.11 -7.54 -10.14
CA LYS A 13 3.42 -7.89 -9.54
C LYS A 13 3.75 -7.09 -8.29
N LEU A 14 3.20 -5.88 -8.16
CA LEU A 14 3.43 -5.02 -7.00
C LEU A 14 2.50 -5.34 -5.83
N GLY A 15 1.49 -6.21 -6.02
CA GLY A 15 0.56 -6.67 -5.00
C GLY A 15 -0.10 -5.52 -4.25
N LEU A 16 -0.56 -4.50 -4.97
CA LEU A 16 -1.04 -3.26 -4.37
C LEU A 16 -2.30 -3.48 -3.53
N ARG A 17 -3.19 -4.39 -3.93
CA ARG A 17 -4.37 -4.78 -3.16
C ARG A 17 -4.00 -5.35 -1.81
N ASP A 18 -3.12 -6.35 -1.78
CA ASP A 18 -2.71 -7.01 -0.55
C ASP A 18 -1.97 -6.04 0.38
N ARG A 19 -1.13 -5.18 -0.20
CA ARG A 19 -0.42 -4.13 0.55
C ARG A 19 -1.39 -3.10 1.13
N TYR A 20 -2.41 -2.72 0.37
CA TYR A 20 -3.46 -1.82 0.84
C TYR A 20 -4.24 -2.45 2.00
N GLY A 21 -4.71 -3.69 1.84
CA GLY A 21 -5.44 -4.41 2.89
C GLY A 21 -4.63 -4.60 4.17
N ALA A 22 -3.33 -4.90 4.05
CA ALA A 22 -2.46 -4.98 5.23
C ALA A 22 -2.38 -3.64 5.99
N ARG A 23 -2.33 -2.50 5.28
CA ARG A 23 -2.24 -1.17 5.90
C ARG A 23 -3.58 -0.76 6.50
N GLU A 24 -4.67 -1.10 5.85
CA GLU A 24 -6.02 -0.93 6.37
C GLU A 24 -6.15 -1.64 7.73
N ARG A 25 -5.77 -2.93 7.80
CA ARG A 25 -5.78 -3.70 9.05
C ARG A 25 -4.87 -3.11 10.14
N TYR A 26 -3.59 -2.90 9.85
CA TYR A 26 -2.63 -2.53 10.90
C TYR A 26 -2.77 -1.07 11.36
N LEU A 27 -3.04 -0.15 10.43
CA LEU A 27 -3.02 1.28 10.73
C LEU A 27 -4.42 1.85 10.96
N HIS A 28 -5.41 1.45 10.15
CA HIS A 28 -6.76 2.00 10.25
C HIS A 28 -7.58 1.27 11.31
N GLU A 29 -7.67 -0.06 11.24
CA GLU A 29 -8.41 -0.84 12.24
C GLU A 29 -7.65 -0.89 13.57
N MET A 30 -6.52 -1.59 13.61
CA MET A 30 -5.84 -1.91 14.88
C MET A 30 -5.28 -0.68 15.60
N THR A 31 -4.60 0.22 14.89
CA THR A 31 -3.98 1.39 15.53
C THR A 31 -5.00 2.48 15.80
N PHE A 32 -5.72 2.92 14.76
CA PHE A 32 -6.56 4.10 14.86
C PHE A 32 -7.89 3.83 15.58
N TYR A 33 -8.60 2.74 15.26
CA TYR A 33 -9.87 2.41 15.93
C TYR A 33 -9.70 1.62 17.22
N ASP A 34 -8.90 0.55 17.21
CA ASP A 34 -8.77 -0.32 18.38
C ASP A 34 -7.77 0.24 19.42
N GLY A 35 -7.00 1.28 19.07
CA GLY A 35 -6.05 1.93 19.96
C GLY A 35 -4.81 1.09 20.29
N ILE A 36 -4.52 0.06 19.50
CA ILE A 36 -3.37 -0.83 19.69
C ILE A 36 -2.11 -0.15 19.15
N ILE A 37 -1.31 0.43 20.05
CA ILE A 37 -0.11 1.20 19.68
C ILE A 37 1.15 0.39 20.03
N ASP A 38 1.82 -0.13 19.01
CA ASP A 38 3.18 -0.69 19.06
C ASP A 38 4.11 0.21 18.22
N PRO A 39 5.03 0.97 18.84
CA PRO A 39 5.93 1.87 18.11
C PRO A 39 6.82 1.20 17.05
N ASP A 40 7.25 -0.04 17.26
CA ASP A 40 8.10 -0.74 16.30
C ASP A 40 7.30 -1.27 15.12
N MET A 41 6.08 -1.76 15.37
CA MET A 41 5.12 -2.06 14.31
C MET A 41 4.80 -0.82 13.48
N LEU A 42 4.49 0.30 14.13
CA LEU A 42 4.18 1.56 13.44
C LEU A 42 5.34 2.05 12.59
N ARG A 43 6.58 2.02 13.10
CA ARG A 43 7.75 2.42 12.31
C ARG A 43 7.87 1.58 11.02
N ARG A 44 7.73 0.25 11.14
CA ARG A 44 7.78 -0.67 9.99
C ARG A 44 6.63 -0.42 9.01
N GLU A 45 5.42 -0.25 9.50
CA GLU A 45 4.26 0.01 8.62
C GLU A 45 4.34 1.37 7.94
N MET A 46 4.88 2.40 8.59
CA MET A 46 5.13 3.71 7.96
C MET A 46 6.16 3.62 6.82
N GLU A 47 7.25 2.87 6.99
CA GLU A 47 8.20 2.63 5.90
C GLU A 47 7.55 1.88 4.72
N LYS A 48 6.68 0.91 5.02
CA LYS A 48 5.93 0.17 4.02
C LYS A 48 4.87 1.01 3.32
N VAL A 49 4.25 1.97 3.99
CA VAL A 49 3.34 2.98 3.40
C VAL A 49 4.13 3.88 2.45
N LYS A 50 5.29 4.39 2.87
CA LYS A 50 6.15 5.21 2.02
C LYS A 50 6.51 4.48 0.71
N LYS A 51 6.97 3.23 0.79
CA LYS A 51 7.25 2.41 -0.40
C LYS A 51 6.02 2.19 -1.27
N PHE A 52 4.85 1.99 -0.67
CA PHE A 52 3.59 1.85 -1.42
C PHE A 52 3.26 3.11 -2.23
N ILE A 53 3.37 4.28 -1.60
CA ILE A 53 3.13 5.56 -2.29
C ILE A 53 4.15 5.77 -3.42
N GLU A 54 5.43 5.49 -3.17
CA GLU A 54 6.49 5.60 -4.18
C GLU A 54 6.23 4.70 -5.39
N ASP A 55 5.83 3.45 -5.18
CA ASP A 55 5.51 2.52 -6.27
C ASP A 55 4.29 3.00 -7.08
N VAL A 56 3.24 3.46 -6.41
CA VAL A 56 2.05 4.04 -7.07
C VAL A 56 2.42 5.28 -7.88
N GLN A 57 3.25 6.17 -7.32
CA GLN A 57 3.72 7.37 -8.02
C GLN A 57 4.54 7.03 -9.26
N ARG A 58 5.36 5.97 -9.22
CA ARG A 58 6.12 5.49 -10.39
C ARG A 58 5.18 5.01 -11.49
N ILE A 59 4.15 4.24 -11.16
CA ILE A 59 3.12 3.79 -12.13
C ILE A 59 2.41 4.98 -12.77
N ILE A 60 2.00 5.97 -11.97
CA ILE A 60 1.33 7.17 -12.49
C ILE A 60 2.28 7.93 -13.42
N SER A 61 3.54 8.11 -13.00
CA SER A 61 4.53 8.87 -13.75
C SER A 61 4.98 8.18 -15.04
N SER A 62 5.06 6.84 -15.06
CA SER A 62 5.37 6.09 -16.28
C SER A 62 4.23 6.19 -17.30
N ARG A 63 2.98 6.20 -16.82
CA ARG A 63 1.77 6.34 -17.66
C ARG A 63 1.54 7.75 -18.20
N SER A 64 2.00 8.81 -17.50
CA SER A 64 1.90 10.20 -18.00
C SER A 64 2.98 10.59 -19.02
N ARG A 65 3.99 9.74 -19.26
CA ARG A 65 5.04 9.94 -20.27
C ARG A 65 4.81 9.13 -21.56
N GLY A 66 3.72 8.37 -21.64
CA GLY A 66 3.30 7.61 -22.81
C GLY A 66 2.25 8.33 -23.64
#